data_AF-A0A0U3JFR4-F1
#
_entry.id   AF-A0A0U3JFR4-F1
#
_cell.length_a   1.000
_cell.length_b   1.000
_cell.length_c   1.000
_cell.angle_alpha   90.00
_cell.angle_beta   90.00
_cell.angle_gamma   90.00
#
_symmetry.space_group_name_H-M   'P 1'
#
loop_
_entity.id
_entity.type
_entity.pdbx_description
1 polymer ?
#
loop_
_entity_poly.entity_id
_entity_poly.type
_entity_poly.pdbx_seq_one_letter_code
_entity_poly.pdbx_strand_id
1 'polypeptide(L)'
;VWNIVWNATTAFIAVIIISLLLDESGFFEWAALHVSRWGNGRGRLLFTWIVLLGAAVAALFANDGAALILTPIVIAMLLALGFSQGTTLAFVMAAGFIADTASLPLIVSNLVNIVSADFFGLGFTQYASVMIPVDAAAIAATLTMLHFFFRRDIPATYDVSLLKKPASAIKDPATFRAGWIVLLLLLVGFFVLEPLGIPVSAIAAAGAAVLFVVAKRGHAINTGKVLRGAPRQIVIFSLGMYLVVYGL
;
A
#
# COMPACT_ATOMS: atom_id res chain seq x y z
N VAL A 1 -17.59 -11.67 -18.81
CA VAL A 1 -17.77 -10.44 -17.99
C VAL A 1 -17.84 -10.77 -16.50
N TRP A 2 -18.88 -11.44 -16.00
CA TRP A 2 -19.07 -11.62 -14.55
C TRP A 2 -17.93 -12.34 -13.81
N ASN A 3 -17.35 -13.43 -14.35
CA ASN A 3 -16.25 -14.14 -13.69
C ASN A 3 -14.98 -13.28 -13.48
N ILE A 4 -14.69 -12.40 -14.45
CA ILE A 4 -13.54 -11.49 -14.42
C ILE A 4 -13.78 -10.36 -13.41
N VAL A 5 -14.98 -9.76 -13.43
CA VAL A 5 -15.40 -8.73 -12.48
C VAL A 5 -15.29 -9.22 -11.04
N TRP A 6 -15.73 -10.45 -10.78
CA TRP A 6 -15.69 -11.05 -9.44
C TRP A 6 -14.27 -11.35 -8.98
N ASN A 7 -13.38 -11.81 -9.88
CA ASN A 7 -11.97 -12.02 -9.55
C ASN A 7 -11.30 -10.70 -9.14
N ALA A 8 -11.37 -9.68 -9.98
CA ALA A 8 -10.74 -8.40 -9.69
C ALA A 8 -11.29 -7.73 -8.43
N THR A 9 -12.63 -7.68 -8.31
CA THR A 9 -13.29 -7.01 -7.20
C THR A 9 -13.02 -7.72 -5.87
N THR A 10 -13.05 -9.05 -5.85
CA THR A 10 -12.82 -9.82 -4.62
C THR A 10 -11.36 -9.76 -4.19
N ALA A 11 -10.42 -9.86 -5.13
CA ALA A 11 -8.99 -9.69 -4.84
C ALA A 11 -8.72 -8.32 -4.22
N PHE A 12 -9.28 -7.27 -4.82
CA PHE A 12 -9.09 -5.90 -4.37
C PHE A 12 -9.68 -5.65 -2.97
N ILE A 13 -10.91 -6.13 -2.70
CA ILE A 13 -11.50 -6.08 -1.35
C ILE A 13 -10.62 -6.83 -0.34
N ALA A 14 -10.12 -8.01 -0.70
CA ALA A 14 -9.28 -8.80 0.20
C ALA A 14 -7.98 -8.07 0.54
N VAL A 15 -7.31 -7.47 -0.45
CA VAL A 15 -6.10 -6.65 -0.24
C VAL A 15 -6.41 -5.46 0.68
N ILE A 16 -7.52 -4.75 0.48
CA ILE A 16 -7.91 -3.65 1.38
C ILE A 16 -8.14 -4.14 2.81
N ILE A 17 -8.83 -5.26 2.99
CA ILE A 17 -9.05 -5.84 4.33
C ILE A 17 -7.71 -6.16 4.98
N ILE A 18 -6.76 -6.74 4.24
CA ILE A 18 -5.40 -7.01 4.74
C ILE A 18 -4.73 -5.69 5.15
N SER A 19 -4.75 -4.66 4.31
CA SER A 19 -4.18 -3.35 4.60
C SER A 19 -4.78 -2.74 5.87
N LEU A 20 -6.11 -2.75 6.02
CA LEU A 20 -6.77 -2.22 7.21
C LEU A 20 -6.45 -3.01 8.48
N LEU A 21 -6.34 -4.34 8.41
CA LEU A 21 -5.93 -5.17 9.54
C LEU A 21 -4.48 -4.91 9.95
N LEU A 22 -3.58 -4.74 8.98
CA LEU A 22 -2.19 -4.39 9.22
C LEU A 22 -2.06 -3.00 9.85
N ASP A 23 -2.84 -2.02 9.38
CA ASP A 23 -2.87 -0.68 9.96
C ASP A 23 -3.34 -0.69 11.43
N GLU A 24 -4.44 -1.39 11.71
CA GLU A 24 -4.94 -1.53 13.09
C GLU A 24 -3.95 -2.30 14.00
N SER A 25 -3.12 -3.18 13.44
CA SER A 25 -2.02 -3.82 14.19
C SER A 25 -0.85 -2.88 14.50
N GLY A 26 -0.78 -1.74 13.81
CA GLY A 26 0.31 -0.76 13.92
C GLY A 26 1.45 -0.97 12.92
N PHE A 27 1.26 -1.79 11.89
CA PHE A 27 2.30 -2.16 10.92
C PHE A 27 2.86 -0.96 10.16
N PHE A 28 1.98 -0.10 9.63
CA PHE A 28 2.42 1.04 8.82
C PHE A 28 3.03 2.16 9.66
N GLU A 29 2.51 2.44 10.87
CA GLU A 29 3.14 3.37 11.81
C GLU A 29 4.53 2.85 12.23
N TRP A 30 4.66 1.54 12.50
CA TRP A 30 5.93 0.91 12.79
C TRP A 30 6.94 1.05 11.64
N ALA A 31 6.50 0.86 10.39
CA ALA A 31 7.34 1.00 9.21
C ALA A 31 7.77 2.45 8.99
N ALA A 32 6.84 3.40 9.08
CA ALA A 32 7.12 4.83 8.97
C ALA A 32 8.13 5.28 10.05
N LEU A 33 7.98 4.84 11.30
CA LEU A 33 8.91 5.17 12.38
C LEU A 33 10.32 4.57 12.19
N HIS A 34 10.46 3.45 11.49
CA HIS A 34 11.76 2.86 11.14
C HIS A 34 12.43 3.62 10.01
N VAL A 35 11.69 3.81 8.92
CA VAL A 35 12.13 4.52 7.71
C VAL A 35 12.53 5.97 8.05
N SER A 36 11.76 6.62 8.93
CA SER A 36 12.10 7.95 9.44
C SER A 36 13.31 7.99 10.36
N ARG A 37 13.75 6.87 10.92
CA ARG A 37 15.03 6.80 11.66
C ARG A 37 16.21 6.55 10.73
N TRP A 38 16.00 5.83 9.63
CA TRP A 38 17.02 5.67 8.59
C TRP A 38 17.41 6.99 7.93
N GLY A 39 16.53 7.99 7.95
CA GLY A 39 16.85 9.37 7.58
C GLY A 39 17.96 10.02 8.43
N ASN A 40 18.26 9.46 9.62
CA ASN A 40 19.37 9.85 10.50
C ASN A 40 19.49 11.37 10.73
N GLY A 41 18.35 12.04 10.92
CA GLY A 41 18.29 13.48 11.17
C GLY A 41 18.47 14.37 9.93
N ARG A 42 18.62 13.80 8.72
CA ARG A 42 18.74 14.55 7.46
C ARG A 42 17.39 14.60 6.74
N GLY A 43 16.79 15.78 6.57
CA GLY A 43 15.43 15.91 6.03
C GLY A 43 15.29 15.44 4.57
N ARG A 44 16.34 15.56 3.74
CA ARG A 44 16.34 15.00 2.37
C ARG A 44 16.30 13.48 2.34
N LEU A 45 17.02 12.82 3.26
CA LEU A 45 16.96 11.36 3.37
C LEU A 45 15.61 10.93 3.91
N LEU A 46 15.07 11.64 4.91
CA LEU A 46 13.71 11.41 5.41
C LEU A 46 12.68 11.50 4.28
N PHE A 47 12.76 12.53 3.44
CA PHE A 47 11.87 12.69 2.28
C PHE A 47 11.97 11.50 1.32
N THR A 48 13.20 11.13 0.91
CA THR A 48 13.44 9.97 0.05
C THR A 48 12.84 8.69 0.64
N TRP A 49 13.11 8.45 1.92
CA TRP A 49 12.69 7.24 2.62
C TRP A 49 11.18 7.15 2.77
N ILE A 50 10.49 8.27 3.06
CA ILE A 50 9.03 8.29 3.11
C ILE A 50 8.41 8.07 1.73
N VAL A 51 8.99 8.65 0.68
CA VAL A 51 8.53 8.41 -0.69
C VAL A 51 8.72 6.95 -1.09
N LEU A 52 9.88 6.36 -0.79
CA LEU A 52 10.15 4.94 -1.04
C LEU A 52 9.25 4.00 -0.23
N LEU A 53 8.89 4.36 1.01
CA LEU A 53 7.89 3.63 1.78
C LEU A 53 6.52 3.71 1.10
N GLY A 54 6.11 4.90 0.64
CA GLY A 54 4.91 5.08 -0.17
C GLY A 54 4.91 4.19 -1.41
N ALA A 55 6.03 4.15 -2.11
CA ALA A 55 6.21 3.31 -3.29
C ALA A 55 6.03 1.81 -2.96
N ALA A 56 6.71 1.33 -1.92
CA ALA A 56 6.63 -0.07 -1.50
C ALA A 56 5.22 -0.46 -1.05
N VAL A 57 4.52 0.42 -0.34
CA VAL A 57 3.14 0.15 0.09
C VAL A 57 2.20 0.14 -1.12
N ALA A 58 2.30 1.10 -2.04
CA ALA A 58 1.46 1.13 -3.24
C ALA A 58 1.66 -0.08 -4.15
N ALA A 59 2.92 -0.51 -4.33
CA ALA A 59 3.25 -1.70 -5.08
C ALA A 59 2.63 -2.98 -4.49
N LEU A 60 2.49 -3.08 -3.16
CA LEU A 60 2.02 -4.32 -2.50
C LEU A 60 0.54 -4.30 -2.08
N PHE A 61 -0.02 -3.14 -1.74
CA PHE A 61 -1.29 -2.99 -1.00
C PHE A 61 -2.36 -2.16 -1.69
N ALA A 62 -2.13 -1.85 -2.95
CA ALA A 62 -2.86 -0.89 -3.75
C ALA A 62 -2.59 0.59 -3.43
N ASN A 63 -2.65 1.40 -4.48
CA ASN A 63 -2.62 2.87 -4.44
C ASN A 63 -3.54 3.43 -3.35
N ASP A 64 -4.83 3.06 -3.36
CA ASP A 64 -5.83 3.64 -2.45
C ASP A 64 -5.50 3.36 -0.99
N GLY A 65 -5.01 2.14 -0.71
CA GLY A 65 -4.56 1.74 0.62
C GLY A 65 -3.36 2.58 1.08
N ALA A 66 -2.37 2.77 0.20
CA ALA A 66 -1.21 3.60 0.48
C ALA A 66 -1.62 5.06 0.76
N ALA A 67 -2.47 5.64 -0.08
CA ALA A 67 -2.93 7.03 0.07
C ALA A 67 -3.77 7.23 1.34
N LEU A 68 -4.71 6.35 1.63
CA LEU A 68 -5.62 6.48 2.78
C LEU A 68 -4.90 6.24 4.12
N ILE A 69 -3.95 5.31 4.16
CA ILE A 69 -3.30 4.87 5.41
C ILE A 69 -2.01 5.65 5.69
N LEU A 70 -1.11 5.77 4.71
CA LEU A 70 0.19 6.42 4.95
C LEU A 70 0.06 7.93 5.13
N THR A 71 -0.85 8.59 4.42
CA THR A 71 -1.01 10.06 4.51
C THR A 71 -1.25 10.53 5.95
N PRO A 72 -2.25 10.03 6.70
CA PRO A 72 -2.46 10.46 8.08
C PRO A 72 -1.28 10.11 9.00
N ILE A 73 -0.61 8.97 8.78
CA ILE A 73 0.58 8.58 9.55
C ILE A 73 1.73 9.57 9.31
N VAL A 74 2.00 9.89 8.05
CA VAL A 74 3.04 10.85 7.65
C VAL A 74 2.71 12.23 8.21
N ILE A 75 1.47 12.71 8.08
CA ILE A 75 1.07 14.00 8.66
C ILE A 75 1.28 14.02 10.17
N ALA A 76 0.79 13.02 10.90
CA ALA A 76 0.92 12.96 12.36
C ALA A 76 2.39 12.98 12.79
N MET A 77 3.25 12.30 12.04
CA MET A 77 4.69 12.28 12.28
C MET A 77 5.36 13.63 12.00
N LEU A 78 5.04 14.28 10.88
CA LEU A 78 5.62 15.59 10.53
C LEU A 78 5.17 16.68 11.51
N LEU A 79 3.93 16.61 12.00
CA LEU A 79 3.43 17.45 13.08
C LEU A 79 4.19 17.20 14.39
N ALA A 80 4.44 15.93 14.74
CA ALA A 80 5.25 15.59 15.92
C ALA A 80 6.71 16.08 15.81
N LEU A 81 7.25 16.17 14.59
CA LEU A 81 8.57 16.74 14.30
C LEU A 81 8.57 18.28 14.25
N GLY A 82 7.42 18.94 14.41
CA GLY A 82 7.30 20.39 14.38
C GLY A 82 7.53 21.01 12.99
N PHE A 83 7.29 20.26 11.91
CA PHE A 83 7.50 20.77 10.56
C PHE A 83 6.47 21.80 10.14
N SER A 84 6.89 22.71 9.25
CA SER A 84 6.02 23.75 8.69
C SER A 84 4.88 23.17 7.83
N GLN A 85 3.85 23.98 7.59
CA GLN A 85 2.76 23.60 6.67
C GLN A 85 3.28 23.34 5.24
N GLY A 86 4.24 24.14 4.76
CA GLY A 86 4.84 23.95 3.43
C GLY A 86 5.59 22.63 3.31
N THR A 87 6.38 22.28 4.33
CA THR A 87 7.05 20.98 4.42
C THR A 87 6.04 19.83 4.48
N THR A 88 5.00 19.97 5.30
CA THR A 88 3.95 18.95 5.43
C THR A 88 3.25 18.71 4.10
N LEU A 89 2.92 19.79 3.38
CA LEU A 89 2.35 19.71 2.04
C LEU A 89 3.29 18.98 1.07
N ALA A 90 4.58 19.30 1.07
CA ALA A 90 5.57 18.64 0.21
C ALA A 90 5.59 17.12 0.42
N PHE A 91 5.61 16.66 1.67
CA PHE A 91 5.61 15.23 1.98
C PHE A 91 4.30 14.53 1.62
N VAL A 92 3.15 15.17 1.88
CA VAL A 92 1.84 14.61 1.56
C VAL A 92 1.64 14.51 0.04
N MET A 93 2.00 15.56 -0.70
CA MET A 93 1.95 15.54 -2.17
C MET A 93 2.88 14.47 -2.73
N ALA A 94 4.10 14.35 -2.17
CA ALA A 94 5.03 13.32 -2.57
C ALA A 94 4.49 11.90 -2.32
N ALA A 95 3.85 11.68 -1.17
CA ALA A 95 3.17 10.41 -0.85
C ALA A 95 2.02 10.12 -1.83
N GLY A 96 1.23 11.12 -2.23
CA GLY A 96 0.18 10.96 -3.23
C GLY A 96 0.72 10.62 -4.63
N PHE A 97 1.67 11.39 -5.14
CA PHE A 97 2.25 11.15 -6.46
C PHE A 97 2.96 9.80 -6.57
N ILE A 98 3.70 9.42 -5.51
CA ILE A 98 4.37 8.12 -5.52
C ILE A 98 3.39 6.97 -5.35
N ALA A 99 2.31 7.14 -4.59
CA ALA A 99 1.29 6.10 -4.44
C ALA A 99 0.62 5.78 -5.79
N ASP A 100 0.40 6.80 -6.61
CA ASP A 100 -0.10 6.60 -7.98
C ASP A 100 0.97 5.97 -8.88
N THR A 101 2.16 6.57 -8.94
CA THR A 101 3.27 6.15 -9.81
C THR A 101 3.71 4.71 -9.54
N ALA A 102 3.86 4.33 -8.26
CA ALA A 102 4.45 3.06 -7.85
C ALA A 102 3.44 1.89 -7.79
N SER A 103 2.20 2.14 -8.23
CA SER A 103 1.15 1.13 -8.26
C SER A 103 1.14 0.31 -9.56
N LEU A 104 2.24 0.31 -10.31
CA LEU A 104 2.40 -0.37 -11.59
C LEU A 104 2.90 -1.82 -11.56
N PRO A 105 3.76 -2.26 -10.60
CA PRO A 105 4.58 -3.44 -10.84
C PRO A 105 3.82 -4.77 -10.74
N LEU A 106 2.75 -4.85 -9.93
CA LEU A 106 1.97 -6.07 -9.76
C LEU A 106 0.53 -5.86 -10.23
N ILE A 107 -0.09 -6.94 -10.68
CA ILE A 107 -1.51 -6.96 -11.05
C ILE A 107 -2.37 -6.47 -9.88
N VAL A 108 -2.03 -6.85 -8.65
CA VAL A 108 -2.76 -6.48 -7.42
C VAL A 108 -2.51 -5.06 -6.93
N SER A 109 -1.53 -4.34 -7.50
CA SER A 109 -1.15 -2.98 -7.07
C SER A 109 -2.19 -1.93 -7.45
N ASN A 110 -3.08 -2.20 -8.40
CA ASN A 110 -4.13 -1.26 -8.79
C ASN A 110 -5.30 -2.02 -9.42
N LEU A 111 -6.53 -1.58 -9.16
CA LEU A 111 -7.73 -2.13 -9.79
C LEU A 111 -7.61 -2.12 -11.32
N VAL A 112 -7.08 -1.04 -11.90
CA VAL A 112 -6.89 -0.92 -13.36
C VAL A 112 -5.97 -2.03 -13.89
N ASN A 113 -4.91 -2.37 -13.16
CA ASN A 113 -3.99 -3.44 -13.54
C ASN A 113 -4.68 -4.80 -13.55
N ILE A 114 -5.53 -5.09 -12.55
CA ILE A 114 -6.30 -6.34 -12.51
C ILE A 114 -7.26 -6.41 -13.69
N VAL A 115 -7.97 -5.32 -13.98
CA VAL A 115 -8.90 -5.25 -15.12
C VAL A 115 -8.19 -5.46 -16.44
N SER A 116 -7.05 -4.79 -16.66
CA SER A 116 -6.27 -4.95 -17.88
C SER A 116 -5.68 -6.35 -18.01
N ALA A 117 -5.13 -6.91 -16.94
CA ALA A 117 -4.54 -8.24 -16.97
C ALA A 117 -5.58 -9.32 -17.28
N ASP A 118 -6.75 -9.26 -16.62
CA ASP A 118 -7.83 -10.21 -16.89
C ASP A 118 -8.43 -10.03 -18.30
N PHE A 119 -8.55 -8.79 -18.81
CA PHE A 119 -9.08 -8.52 -20.15
C PHE A 119 -8.15 -9.05 -21.26
N PHE A 120 -6.83 -8.85 -21.11
CA PHE A 120 -5.83 -9.30 -22.07
C PHE A 120 -5.28 -10.72 -21.80
N GLY A 121 -5.72 -11.37 -20.72
CA GLY A 121 -5.24 -12.69 -20.31
C GLY A 121 -3.75 -12.71 -19.95
N LEU A 122 -3.24 -11.63 -19.35
CA LEU A 122 -1.84 -11.52 -18.93
C LEU A 122 -1.62 -12.22 -17.60
N GLY A 123 -0.73 -13.22 -17.58
CA GLY A 123 -0.34 -13.88 -16.34
C GLY A 123 0.49 -12.97 -15.41
N PHE A 124 0.49 -13.27 -14.12
CA PHE A 124 1.13 -12.45 -13.09
C PHE A 124 2.64 -12.26 -13.33
N THR A 125 3.33 -13.35 -13.68
CA THR A 125 4.78 -13.33 -13.95
C THR A 125 5.11 -12.51 -15.20
N GLN A 126 4.32 -12.68 -16.27
CA GLN A 126 4.52 -11.93 -17.52
C GLN A 126 4.33 -10.43 -17.28
N TYR A 127 3.23 -10.06 -16.60
CA TYR A 127 2.94 -8.67 -16.24
C TYR A 127 4.08 -8.05 -15.41
N ALA A 128 4.46 -8.73 -14.32
CA ALA A 128 5.50 -8.23 -13.41
C ALA A 128 6.87 -8.10 -14.10
N SER A 129 7.23 -9.02 -14.99
CA SER A 129 8.51 -8.97 -15.70
C SER A 129 8.72 -7.71 -16.54
N VAL A 130 7.62 -7.15 -17.07
CA VAL A 130 7.64 -5.92 -17.88
C VAL A 130 7.45 -4.69 -16.99
N MET A 131 6.51 -4.75 -16.04
CA MET A 131 6.12 -3.60 -15.25
C MET A 131 7.09 -3.27 -14.12
N ILE A 132 7.84 -4.24 -13.56
CA ILE A 132 8.84 -3.94 -12.52
C ILE A 132 9.95 -2.99 -13.03
N PRO A 133 10.57 -3.22 -14.21
CA PRO A 133 11.51 -2.25 -14.78
C PRO A 133 10.90 -0.87 -15.07
N VAL A 134 9.66 -0.85 -15.59
CA VAL A 134 8.92 0.40 -15.87
C VAL A 134 8.66 1.16 -14.58
N ASP A 135 8.22 0.47 -13.53
CA ASP A 135 7.97 1.01 -12.20
C ASP A 135 9.24 1.58 -11.58
N ALA A 136 10.37 0.87 -11.67
CA ALA A 136 11.65 1.39 -11.18
C ALA A 136 12.07 2.69 -11.89
N ALA A 137 11.88 2.77 -13.21
CA ALA A 137 12.14 3.99 -13.97
C ALA A 137 11.17 5.12 -13.58
N ALA A 138 9.89 4.81 -13.39
CA ALA A 138 8.86 5.76 -12.99
C ALA A 138 9.10 6.31 -11.58
N ILE A 139 9.42 5.44 -10.61
CA ILE A 139 9.81 5.82 -9.25
C ILE A 139 11.05 6.72 -9.27
N ALA A 140 12.07 6.38 -10.06
CA ALA A 140 13.28 7.21 -10.17
C ALA A 140 12.98 8.60 -10.75
N ALA A 141 12.16 8.67 -11.81
CA ALA A 141 11.72 9.93 -12.41
C ALA A 141 10.90 10.77 -11.42
N THR A 142 9.93 10.16 -10.74
CA THR A 142 9.08 10.81 -9.73
C THR A 142 9.90 11.29 -8.54
N LEU A 143 10.81 10.48 -8.00
CA LEU A 143 11.72 10.89 -6.93
C LEU A 143 12.58 12.08 -7.32
N THR A 144 13.13 12.06 -8.55
CA THR A 144 13.97 13.14 -9.06
C THR A 144 13.17 14.44 -9.19
N MET A 145 11.98 14.36 -9.78
CA MET A 145 11.11 15.51 -9.96
C MET A 145 10.62 16.08 -8.62
N LEU A 146 10.21 15.22 -7.69
CA LEU A 146 9.77 15.63 -6.36
C LEU A 146 10.91 16.30 -5.56
N HIS A 147 12.12 15.76 -5.62
CA HIS A 147 13.28 16.40 -5.01
C HIS A 147 13.60 17.75 -5.65
N PHE A 148 13.48 17.86 -6.98
CA PHE A 148 13.76 19.11 -7.68
C PHE A 148 12.72 20.19 -7.35
N PHE A 149 11.43 19.82 -7.36
CA PHE A 149 10.32 20.73 -7.14
C PHE A 149 10.26 21.19 -5.67
N PHE A 150 10.28 20.25 -4.72
CA PHE A 150 10.16 20.54 -3.28
C PHE A 150 11.51 20.82 -2.58
N ARG A 151 12.60 21.03 -3.33
CA ARG A 151 13.96 21.25 -2.77
C ARG A 151 14.05 22.36 -1.71
N ARG A 152 13.13 23.33 -1.76
CA ARG A 152 13.09 24.48 -0.83
C ARG A 152 12.23 24.20 0.41
N ASP A 153 11.27 23.30 0.29
CA ASP A 153 10.31 22.98 1.35
C ASP A 153 10.77 21.80 2.23
N ILE A 154 11.73 21.01 1.72
CA ILE A 154 12.36 19.92 2.48
C ILE A 154 13.34 20.51 3.51
N PRO A 155 13.18 20.20 4.81
CA PRO A 155 14.05 20.72 5.85
C PRO A 155 15.46 20.13 5.72
N ALA A 156 16.47 20.89 6.16
CA ALA A 156 17.85 20.40 6.16
C ALA A 156 18.02 19.26 7.19
N THR A 157 17.50 19.45 8.39
CA THR A 157 17.63 18.52 9.51
C THR A 157 16.33 18.39 10.30
N TYR A 158 16.21 17.30 11.06
CA TYR A 158 15.13 17.07 12.00
C TYR A 158 15.63 16.31 13.23
N ASP A 159 14.94 16.49 14.35
CA ASP A 159 15.29 15.83 15.59
C ASP A 159 14.66 14.43 15.67
N VAL A 160 15.51 13.40 15.58
CA VAL A 160 15.11 11.99 15.65
C VAL A 160 14.57 11.62 17.04
N SER A 161 14.96 12.36 18.08
CA SER A 161 14.53 12.08 19.47
C SER A 161 13.05 12.35 19.70
N LEU A 162 12.45 13.24 18.89
CA LEU A 162 11.02 13.55 18.92
C LEU A 162 10.14 12.41 18.38
N LEU A 163 10.73 11.45 17.65
CA LEU A 163 9.99 10.30 17.12
C LEU A 163 9.71 9.27 18.21
N LYS A 164 8.46 8.80 18.29
CA LYS A 164 8.08 7.64 19.12
C LYS A 164 8.92 6.41 18.78
N LYS A 165 9.20 5.55 19.77
CA LYS A 165 9.94 4.30 19.54
C LYS A 165 9.12 3.38 18.63
N PRO A 166 9.71 2.70 17.63
CA PRO A 166 8.91 1.89 16.71
C PRO A 166 8.13 0.76 17.41
N ALA A 167 8.69 0.19 18.48
CA ALA A 167 8.03 -0.84 19.26
C ALA A 167 6.71 -0.37 19.91
N SER A 168 6.55 0.93 20.20
CA SER A 168 5.30 1.46 20.77
C SER A 168 4.17 1.58 19.75
N ALA A 169 4.47 1.45 18.46
CA ALA A 169 3.43 1.46 17.41
C ALA A 169 2.70 0.12 17.31
N ILE A 170 3.31 -0.99 17.76
CA ILE A 170 2.73 -2.33 17.66
C ILE A 170 1.60 -2.44 18.70
N LYS A 171 0.35 -2.49 18.21
CA LYS A 171 -0.86 -2.61 19.04
C LYS A 171 -1.24 -4.06 19.29
N ASP A 172 -1.08 -4.91 18.27
CA ASP A 172 -1.36 -6.34 18.35
C ASP A 172 -0.17 -7.15 17.80
N PRO A 173 0.70 -7.69 18.68
CA PRO A 173 1.87 -8.46 18.26
C PRO A 173 1.54 -9.74 17.47
N ALA A 174 0.38 -10.36 17.72
CA ALA A 174 -0.01 -11.58 17.04
C ALA A 174 -0.38 -11.27 15.58
N THR A 175 -1.24 -10.27 15.38
CA THR A 175 -1.61 -9.80 14.03
C THR A 175 -0.43 -9.19 13.29
N PHE A 176 0.47 -8.47 13.97
CA PHE A 176 1.68 -7.93 13.35
C PHE A 176 2.60 -9.03 12.80
N ARG A 177 2.87 -10.09 13.58
CA ARG A 177 3.70 -11.22 13.14
C ARG A 177 3.02 -12.04 12.05
N ALA A 178 1.73 -12.31 12.21
CA ALA A 178 0.93 -12.99 11.19
C ALA A 178 0.90 -12.17 9.89
N GLY A 179 0.87 -10.84 10.00
CA GLY A 179 0.94 -9.91 8.89
C GLY A 179 2.15 -10.17 8.00
N TRP A 180 3.35 -10.19 8.57
CA TRP A 180 4.57 -10.51 7.81
C TRP A 180 4.50 -11.86 7.09
N ILE A 181 3.98 -12.89 7.76
CA ILE A 181 3.85 -14.23 7.18
C ILE A 181 2.83 -14.22 6.03
N VAL A 182 1.66 -13.60 6.24
CA VAL A 182 0.61 -13.49 5.23
C VAL A 182 1.10 -12.70 4.02
N LEU A 183 1.86 -11.62 4.20
CA LEU A 183 2.43 -10.86 3.08
C LEU A 183 3.41 -11.68 2.26
N LEU A 184 4.30 -12.41 2.92
CA LEU A 184 5.23 -13.30 2.22
C LEU A 184 4.48 -14.40 1.46
N LEU A 185 3.49 -15.03 2.10
CA LEU A 185 2.67 -16.07 1.49
C LEU A 185 1.82 -15.54 0.33
N LEU A 186 1.31 -14.31 0.41
CA LEU A 186 0.58 -13.68 -0.69
C LEU A 186 1.50 -13.42 -1.87
N LEU A 187 2.67 -12.82 -1.63
CA LEU A 187 3.63 -12.54 -2.69
C LEU A 187 4.08 -13.83 -3.38
N VAL A 188 4.50 -14.84 -2.61
CA VAL A 188 4.87 -16.15 -3.16
C VAL A 188 3.68 -16.82 -3.84
N GLY A 189 2.49 -16.73 -3.23
CA GLY A 189 1.26 -17.29 -3.75
C GLY A 189 0.90 -16.72 -5.11
N PHE A 190 1.01 -15.40 -5.31
CA PHE A 190 0.73 -14.79 -6.61
C PHE A 190 1.69 -15.25 -7.70
N PHE A 191 2.98 -15.45 -7.40
CA PHE A 191 3.93 -15.96 -8.40
C PHE A 191 3.81 -17.46 -8.68
N VAL A 192 3.40 -18.27 -7.69
CA VAL A 192 3.38 -19.74 -7.81
C VAL A 192 2.01 -20.28 -8.19
N LEU A 193 0.94 -19.76 -7.59
CA LEU A 193 -0.41 -20.34 -7.70
C LEU A 193 -1.21 -19.75 -8.86
N GLU A 194 -0.98 -18.49 -9.23
CA GLU A 194 -1.67 -17.87 -10.37
C GLU A 194 -1.31 -18.56 -11.70
N PRO A 195 -0.04 -18.89 -12.00
CA PRO A 195 0.30 -19.67 -13.21
C PRO A 195 -0.30 -21.08 -13.23
N LEU A 196 -0.71 -21.62 -12.07
CA LEU A 196 -1.41 -22.90 -11.95
C LEU A 196 -2.93 -22.78 -12.17
N GLY A 197 -3.42 -21.58 -12.53
CA GLY A 197 -4.83 -21.31 -12.79
C GLY A 197 -5.64 -20.97 -11.53
N ILE A 198 -4.99 -20.77 -10.37
CA ILE A 198 -5.69 -20.33 -9.16
C ILE A 198 -5.91 -18.80 -9.27
N PRO A 199 -7.16 -18.32 -9.19
CA PRO A 199 -7.44 -16.91 -9.35
C PRO A 199 -6.83 -16.08 -8.21
N VAL A 200 -6.34 -14.89 -8.55
CA VAL A 200 -5.74 -13.93 -7.61
C VAL A 200 -6.68 -13.63 -6.42
N SER A 201 -7.99 -13.58 -6.68
CA SER A 201 -9.01 -13.43 -5.63
C SER A 201 -8.98 -14.53 -4.57
N ALA A 202 -8.79 -15.79 -4.95
CA ALA A 202 -8.76 -16.89 -4.00
C ALA A 202 -7.51 -16.81 -3.10
N ILE A 203 -6.36 -16.47 -3.68
CA ILE A 203 -5.10 -16.29 -2.96
C ILE A 203 -5.22 -15.13 -1.97
N ALA A 204 -5.70 -13.97 -2.43
CA ALA A 204 -5.89 -12.79 -1.61
C ALA A 204 -6.92 -13.02 -0.49
N ALA A 205 -8.07 -13.64 -0.81
CA ALA A 205 -9.12 -13.95 0.15
C ALA A 205 -8.65 -14.94 1.22
N ALA A 206 -7.85 -15.95 0.86
CA ALA A 206 -7.27 -16.86 1.84
C ALA A 206 -6.32 -16.12 2.81
N GLY A 207 -5.45 -15.25 2.29
CA GLY A 207 -4.58 -14.41 3.13
C GLY A 207 -5.37 -13.48 4.05
N ALA A 208 -6.40 -12.81 3.52
CA ALA A 208 -7.28 -11.97 4.31
C ALA A 208 -8.02 -12.75 5.40
N ALA A 209 -8.52 -13.95 5.09
CA ALA A 209 -9.21 -14.81 6.04
C ALA A 209 -8.27 -15.27 7.18
N VAL A 210 -7.05 -15.68 6.87
CA VAL A 210 -6.04 -16.07 7.87
C VAL A 210 -5.75 -14.89 8.80
N LEU A 211 -5.46 -13.71 8.23
CA LEU A 211 -5.14 -12.52 9.02
C LEU A 211 -6.34 -12.08 9.88
N PHE A 212 -7.55 -12.15 9.34
CA PHE A 212 -8.78 -11.83 10.04
C PHE A 212 -9.04 -12.77 11.23
N VAL A 213 -8.81 -14.08 11.07
CA VAL A 213 -8.96 -15.05 12.17
C VAL A 213 -7.95 -14.78 13.27
N VAL A 214 -6.70 -14.44 12.94
CA VAL A 214 -5.68 -14.06 13.94
C VAL A 214 -6.10 -12.79 14.68
N ALA A 215 -6.51 -11.74 13.95
CA ALA A 215 -6.95 -10.48 14.52
C ALA A 215 -8.18 -10.64 15.43
N LYS A 216 -9.14 -11.46 15.02
CA LYS A 216 -10.35 -11.75 15.82
C LYS A 216 -10.02 -12.47 17.12
N ARG A 217 -9.03 -13.37 17.12
CA ARG A 217 -8.57 -14.08 18.33
C ARG A 217 -7.83 -13.16 19.29
N GLY A 218 -7.12 -12.16 18.78
CA GLY A 218 -6.37 -11.19 19.59
C GLY A 218 -7.25 -10.25 20.42
N HIS A 219 -8.53 -10.07 20.07
CA HIS A 219 -9.50 -9.12 20.68
C HIS A 219 -9.07 -7.64 20.73
N ALA A 220 -7.82 -7.33 20.37
CA ALA A 220 -7.26 -5.98 20.34
C ALA A 220 -7.76 -5.14 19.15
N ILE A 221 -8.16 -5.79 18.05
CA ILE A 221 -8.61 -5.13 16.83
C ILE A 221 -10.14 -5.23 16.72
N ASN A 222 -10.81 -4.09 16.51
CA ASN A 222 -12.25 -4.07 16.21
C ASN A 222 -12.49 -4.48 14.75
N THR A 223 -12.55 -5.77 14.51
CA THR A 223 -12.75 -6.35 13.17
C THR A 223 -14.07 -5.90 12.51
N GLY A 224 -15.09 -5.54 13.30
CA GLY A 224 -16.36 -5.00 12.80
C GLY A 224 -16.22 -3.60 12.20
N LYS A 225 -15.32 -2.78 12.76
CA LYS A 225 -14.98 -1.45 12.21
C LYS A 225 -14.20 -1.59 10.89
N VAL A 226 -13.26 -2.53 10.82
CA VAL A 226 -12.46 -2.82 9.61
C VAL A 226 -13.36 -3.19 8.42
N LEU A 227 -14.32 -4.10 8.62
CA LEU A 227 -15.26 -4.49 7.56
C LEU A 227 -16.19 -3.35 7.12
N ARG A 228 -16.48 -2.38 7.99
CA ARG A 228 -17.24 -1.17 7.60
C ARG A 228 -16.38 -0.12 6.91
N GLY A 229 -15.08 -0.07 7.22
CA GLY A 229 -14.10 0.80 6.60
C GLY A 229 -13.71 0.37 5.18
N ALA A 230 -14.04 -0.87 4.78
CA ALA A 230 -13.88 -1.32 3.41
C ALA A 230 -14.66 -0.39 2.44
N PRO A 231 -14.02 0.21 1.42
CA PRO A 231 -14.63 1.14 0.49
C PRO A 231 -15.73 0.47 -0.36
N ARG A 232 -16.98 0.59 0.10
CA ARG A 232 -18.15 0.07 -0.65
C ARG A 232 -18.29 0.74 -2.03
N GLN A 233 -17.79 1.96 -2.16
CA GLN A 233 -17.78 2.73 -3.40
C GLN A 233 -16.87 2.11 -4.47
N ILE A 234 -15.75 1.47 -4.08
CA ILE A 234 -14.83 0.88 -5.05
C ILE A 234 -15.46 -0.35 -5.73
N VAL A 235 -16.31 -1.09 -5.02
CA VAL A 235 -17.09 -2.19 -5.61
C VAL A 235 -18.01 -1.69 -6.72
N ILE A 236 -18.72 -0.58 -6.47
CA ILE A 236 -19.61 0.05 -7.44
C ILE A 236 -18.81 0.63 -8.62
N PHE A 237 -17.67 1.25 -8.33
CA PHE A 237 -16.78 1.80 -9.36
C PHE A 237 -16.19 0.72 -10.26
N SER A 238 -15.69 -0.38 -9.69
CA SER A 238 -15.19 -1.56 -10.42
C SER A 238 -16.24 -2.09 -11.38
N LEU A 239 -17.47 -2.30 -10.90
CA LEU A 239 -18.61 -2.72 -11.73
C LEU A 239 -18.88 -1.75 -12.89
N GLY A 240 -18.83 -0.44 -12.61
CA GLY A 240 -19.02 0.61 -13.62
C GLY A 240 -17.94 0.61 -14.69
N MET A 241 -16.65 0.55 -14.31
CA MET A 241 -15.55 0.48 -15.26
C MET A 241 -15.67 -0.72 -16.18
N TYR A 242 -15.97 -1.90 -15.62
CA TYR A 242 -16.14 -3.10 -16.43
C TYR A 242 -17.30 -2.99 -17.41
N LEU A 243 -18.43 -2.40 -17.01
CA LEU A 243 -19.57 -2.21 -17.89
C LEU A 243 -19.22 -1.27 -19.06
N VAL A 244 -18.45 -0.21 -18.81
CA VAL A 244 -17.98 0.71 -19.86
C VAL A 244 -16.98 0.02 -20.78
N VAL A 245 -15.98 -0.68 -20.24
CA VAL A 245 -14.93 -1.35 -21.04
C VAL A 245 -15.51 -2.46 -21.93
N TYR A 246 -16.47 -3.25 -21.44
CA TYR A 246 -17.12 -4.28 -22.24
C TYR A 246 -18.25 -3.76 -23.14
N GLY A 247 -18.77 -2.57 -22.85
CA GLY A 247 -19.80 -1.93 -23.67
C GLY A 247 -19.25 -1.20 -24.89
N LEU A 248 -17.94 -0.91 -24.90
CA LEU A 248 -17.17 -0.38 -26.03
C LEU A 248 -16.62 -1.52 -26.89
#